data_AF-A0A2K4G116-F1
#
_entry.id   AF-A0A2K4G116-F1
#
_cell.length_a   1.000
_cell.length_b   1.000
_cell.length_c   1.000
_cell.angle_alpha   90.00
_cell.angle_beta   90.00
_cell.angle_gamma   90.00
#
_symmetry.space_group_name_H-M   'P 1'
#
loop_
_entity.id
_entity.type
_entity.pdbx_description
1 polymer ?
#
loop_
_entity_poly.entity_id
_entity_poly.type
_entity_poly.pdbx_seq_one_letter_code
_entity_poly.pdbx_strand_id
1 'polypeptide(L)'
;MQSLGYTSVPPLLKYVRHAEQLGVAIEPALAAAGLQARQLSDNSLRLPGEAHERLLDYFCEHSGDPLFGLNSARFVLPNSWSVLGYITMNCATLGDAMSRIMPFEKLVGDMGVSRAELQGDHVHLIWTCRHQRPRIRRHLVENVLGSWLQYARWIADTQLSPAAVWLEHPQPADTQLAQYEQFFDCPVLFDQPYSALIVPLPYLQLPLRQADAQLLRTLEEHALGLMATLEDASLEQRVKNILRQLLKEGLPRKEQVAEQFAVSVRTLQRQLHQAGTTYQQILDDLRQELAEHYLLNSALPIQDIAQYLGFTEPRSFHRTFKSRRGMPPGEFRQMHRTPDEA
;
A
#
# COMPACT_ATOMS: atom_id res chain seq x y z
N MET A 1 -21.23 -9.71 -12.73
CA MET A 1 -20.59 -8.57 -12.04
C MET A 1 -19.25 -9.04 -11.51
N GLN A 2 -18.15 -8.40 -11.88
CA GLN A 2 -16.88 -8.63 -11.18
C GLN A 2 -17.05 -8.14 -9.74
N SER A 3 -16.66 -8.97 -8.77
CA SER A 3 -16.66 -8.58 -7.35
C SER A 3 -15.75 -7.36 -7.14
N LEU A 4 -16.22 -6.36 -6.39
CA LEU A 4 -15.40 -5.19 -6.01
C LEU A 4 -14.37 -5.52 -4.92
N GLY A 5 -14.26 -6.79 -4.51
CA GLY A 5 -13.37 -7.24 -3.44
C GLY A 5 -13.86 -6.75 -2.08
N TYR A 6 -12.93 -6.41 -1.20
CA TYR A 6 -13.27 -5.89 0.12
C TYR A 6 -12.62 -4.53 0.40
N THR A 7 -13.08 -3.87 1.44
CA THR A 7 -12.34 -2.81 2.12
C THR A 7 -12.29 -3.11 3.62
N SER A 8 -11.19 -2.75 4.26
CA SER A 8 -11.16 -2.63 5.71
C SER A 8 -12.10 -1.51 6.16
N VAL A 9 -12.51 -1.56 7.42
CA VAL A 9 -13.38 -0.54 8.03
C VAL A 9 -12.75 0.87 8.11
N PRO A 10 -11.47 1.04 8.49
CA PRO A 10 -10.94 2.39 8.77
C PRO A 10 -11.02 3.42 7.64
N PRO A 11 -10.84 3.06 6.35
CA PRO A 11 -11.07 3.97 5.24
C PRO A 11 -12.48 4.59 5.22
N LEU A 12 -13.51 3.92 5.73
CA LEU A 12 -14.87 4.46 5.73
C LEU A 12 -15.05 5.59 6.75
N LEU A 13 -14.27 5.57 7.84
CA LEU A 13 -14.47 6.47 8.98
C LEU A 13 -14.24 7.95 8.61
N LYS A 14 -13.39 8.23 7.62
CA LYS A 14 -13.20 9.61 7.13
C LYS A 14 -14.45 10.16 6.43
N TYR A 15 -15.19 9.32 5.71
CA TYR A 15 -16.46 9.71 5.10
C TYR A 15 -17.53 9.94 6.15
N VAL A 16 -17.61 9.05 7.14
CA VAL A 16 -18.54 9.18 8.27
C VAL A 16 -18.29 10.49 9.02
N ARG A 17 -17.04 10.80 9.38
CA ARG A 17 -16.68 12.05 10.09
C ARG A 17 -17.01 13.30 9.29
N HIS A 18 -16.76 13.28 7.98
CA HIS A 18 -17.11 14.41 7.11
C HIS A 18 -18.64 14.60 7.03
N ALA A 19 -19.37 13.49 6.86
CA ALA A 19 -20.83 13.50 6.87
C ALA A 19 -21.40 14.03 8.20
N GLU A 20 -20.85 13.61 9.34
CA GLU A 20 -21.21 14.12 10.66
C GLU A 20 -20.95 15.63 10.79
N GLN A 21 -19.80 16.12 10.30
CA GLN A 21 -19.49 17.57 10.30
C GLN A 21 -20.49 18.38 9.45
N LEU A 22 -21.04 17.77 8.39
CA LEU A 22 -22.08 18.37 7.55
C LEU A 22 -23.50 18.19 8.12
N GLY A 23 -23.66 17.50 9.25
CA GLY A 23 -24.96 17.23 9.88
C GLY A 23 -25.79 16.15 9.17
N VAL A 24 -25.16 15.30 8.34
CA VAL A 24 -25.84 14.18 7.66
C VAL A 24 -26.03 13.03 8.67
N ALA A 25 -27.25 12.49 8.74
CA ALA A 25 -27.55 11.33 9.59
C ALA A 25 -26.82 10.07 9.10
N ILE A 26 -26.18 9.35 10.02
CA ILE A 26 -25.32 8.20 9.70
C ILE A 26 -26.12 6.90 9.62
N GLU A 27 -27.13 6.72 10.48
CA GLU A 27 -27.93 5.49 10.53
C GLU A 27 -28.59 5.14 9.19
N PRO A 28 -29.22 6.09 8.46
CA PRO A 28 -29.77 5.80 7.14
C PRO A 28 -28.69 5.44 6.11
N ALA A 29 -27.51 6.06 6.19
CA ALA A 29 -26.38 5.76 5.32
C ALA A 29 -25.87 4.33 5.53
N LEU A 30 -25.75 3.91 6.80
CA LEU A 30 -25.40 2.53 7.15
C LEU A 30 -26.44 1.54 6.68
N ALA A 31 -27.73 1.85 6.86
CA ALA A 31 -28.82 1.01 6.38
C ALA A 31 -28.78 0.83 4.85
N ALA A 32 -28.56 1.92 4.09
CA ALA A 32 -28.39 1.88 2.63
C ALA A 32 -27.15 1.04 2.22
N ALA A 33 -26.08 1.12 3.00
CA ALA A 33 -24.88 0.32 2.81
C ALA A 33 -25.03 -1.16 3.22
N GLY A 34 -26.10 -1.53 3.94
CA GLY A 34 -26.26 -2.85 4.54
C GLY A 34 -25.28 -3.10 5.69
N LEU A 35 -24.89 -2.04 6.40
CA LEU A 35 -23.94 -2.05 7.51
C LEU A 35 -24.65 -1.76 8.84
N GLN A 36 -24.05 -2.24 9.92
CA GLN A 36 -24.47 -1.97 11.29
C GLN A 36 -23.42 -1.09 11.97
N ALA A 37 -23.85 -0.16 12.83
CA ALA A 37 -22.93 0.76 13.52
C ALA A 37 -21.79 0.04 14.26
N ARG A 38 -22.08 -1.11 14.89
CA ARG A 38 -21.06 -1.94 15.57
C ARG A 38 -19.93 -2.43 14.66
N GLN A 39 -20.18 -2.57 13.35
CA GLN A 39 -19.17 -2.99 12.39
C GLN A 39 -18.15 -1.87 12.12
N LEU A 40 -18.55 -0.60 12.26
CA LEU A 40 -17.62 0.52 12.10
C LEU A 40 -16.64 0.68 13.28
N SER A 41 -16.96 0.07 14.43
CA SER A 41 -16.08 0.07 15.61
C SER A 41 -15.02 -1.03 15.58
N ASP A 42 -15.16 -2.03 14.69
CA ASP A 42 -14.25 -3.15 14.57
C ASP A 42 -13.34 -3.00 13.34
N ASN A 43 -12.16 -2.44 13.57
CA ASN A 43 -11.15 -2.20 12.54
C ASN A 43 -10.56 -3.47 11.93
N SER A 44 -10.85 -4.65 12.49
CA SER A 44 -10.40 -5.94 11.94
C SER A 44 -11.32 -6.47 10.83
N LEU A 45 -12.54 -5.96 10.73
CA LEU A 45 -13.51 -6.43 9.74
C LEU A 45 -13.13 -6.01 8.32
N ARG A 46 -13.42 -6.92 7.39
CA ARG A 46 -13.43 -6.67 5.95
C ARG A 46 -14.87 -6.62 5.47
N LEU A 47 -15.23 -5.50 4.87
CA LEU A 47 -16.56 -5.25 4.34
C LEU A 47 -16.55 -5.41 2.83
N PRO A 48 -17.65 -5.88 2.21
CA PRO A 48 -17.77 -5.93 0.75
C PRO A 48 -17.54 -4.55 0.13
N GLY A 49 -16.81 -4.48 -0.99
CA GLY A 49 -16.55 -3.23 -1.71
C GLY A 49 -17.84 -2.51 -2.13
N GLU A 50 -18.92 -3.26 -2.38
CA GLU A 50 -20.25 -2.73 -2.69
C GLU A 50 -20.88 -2.00 -1.50
N ALA A 51 -20.59 -2.42 -0.26
CA ALA A 51 -21.09 -1.72 0.93
C ALA A 51 -20.44 -0.35 1.07
N HIS A 52 -19.13 -0.27 0.80
CA HIS A 52 -18.41 0.99 0.74
C HIS A 52 -18.89 1.90 -0.40
N GLU A 53 -19.13 1.33 -1.59
CA GLU A 53 -19.72 2.07 -2.71
C GLU A 53 -21.07 2.70 -2.34
N ARG A 54 -22.00 1.90 -1.78
CA ARG A 54 -23.32 2.39 -1.36
C ARG A 54 -23.24 3.45 -0.27
N LEU A 55 -22.32 3.30 0.67
CA LEU A 55 -22.12 4.27 1.74
C LEU A 55 -21.65 5.62 1.18
N LEU A 56 -20.65 5.61 0.29
CA LEU A 56 -20.15 6.83 -0.33
C LEU A 56 -21.21 7.47 -1.24
N ASP A 57 -21.95 6.68 -2.02
CA ASP A 57 -23.05 7.18 -2.88
C ASP A 57 -24.09 7.92 -2.04
N TYR A 58 -24.52 7.32 -0.93
CA TYR A 58 -25.48 7.92 -0.01
C TYR A 58 -24.99 9.29 0.49
N PHE A 59 -23.74 9.38 0.94
CA PHE A 59 -23.21 10.65 1.42
C PHE A 59 -23.07 11.69 0.31
N CYS A 60 -22.66 11.30 -0.89
CA CYS A 60 -22.63 12.21 -2.04
C CYS A 60 -24.02 12.74 -2.42
N GLU A 61 -25.08 11.96 -2.22
CA GLU A 61 -26.46 12.38 -2.48
C GLU A 61 -27.03 13.28 -1.39
N HIS A 62 -26.70 13.04 -0.12
CA HIS A 62 -27.38 13.66 1.02
C HIS A 62 -26.59 14.78 1.72
N SER A 63 -25.30 14.94 1.40
CA SER A 63 -24.44 15.94 2.05
C SER A 63 -24.60 17.36 1.52
N GLY A 64 -25.07 17.52 0.28
CA GLY A 64 -25.04 18.80 -0.42
C GLY A 64 -23.62 19.31 -0.72
N ASP A 65 -22.57 18.51 -0.50
CA ASP A 65 -21.18 18.85 -0.78
C ASP A 65 -20.75 18.26 -2.14
N PRO A 66 -20.63 19.06 -3.20
CA PRO A 66 -20.21 18.58 -4.51
C PRO A 66 -18.75 18.10 -4.52
N LEU A 67 -17.99 18.33 -3.46
CA LEU A 67 -16.60 17.93 -3.25
C LEU A 67 -16.46 16.91 -2.10
N PHE A 68 -17.53 16.19 -1.75
CA PHE A 68 -17.55 15.29 -0.58
C PHE A 68 -16.33 14.35 -0.49
N GLY A 69 -15.97 13.70 -1.61
CA GLY A 69 -14.78 12.84 -1.69
C GLY A 69 -13.49 13.57 -1.33
N LEU A 70 -13.25 14.74 -1.93
CA LEU A 70 -12.08 15.57 -1.67
C LEU A 70 -12.08 16.09 -0.22
N ASN A 71 -13.18 16.66 0.25
CA ASN A 71 -13.25 17.29 1.58
C ASN A 71 -13.13 16.27 2.72
N SER A 72 -13.65 15.05 2.53
CA SER A 72 -13.49 13.97 3.51
C SER A 72 -12.03 13.51 3.68
N ALA A 73 -11.13 13.82 2.75
CA ALA A 73 -9.71 13.55 2.89
C ALA A 73 -9.04 14.35 4.02
N ARG A 74 -9.65 15.45 4.47
CA ARG A 74 -9.15 16.25 5.62
C ARG A 74 -9.17 15.48 6.94
N PHE A 75 -9.96 14.41 7.03
CA PHE A 75 -10.11 13.58 8.22
C PHE A 75 -9.23 12.33 8.20
N VAL A 76 -8.29 12.23 7.25
CA VAL A 76 -7.32 11.15 7.21
C VAL A 76 -6.50 11.15 8.50
N LEU A 77 -6.36 9.97 9.10
CA LEU A 77 -5.53 9.69 10.25
C LEU A 77 -4.65 8.48 9.94
N PRO A 78 -3.58 8.20 10.73
CA PRO A 78 -2.79 6.99 10.57
C PRO A 78 -3.64 5.72 10.52
N ASN A 79 -4.65 5.62 11.39
CA ASN A 79 -5.51 4.45 11.42
C ASN A 79 -6.42 4.30 10.19
N SER A 80 -6.64 5.35 9.39
CA SER A 80 -7.50 5.33 8.20
C SER A 80 -7.00 4.36 7.12
N TRP A 81 -5.73 3.93 7.19
CA TRP A 81 -5.13 2.94 6.30
C TRP A 81 -4.67 1.68 7.03
N SER A 82 -5.33 1.33 8.14
CA SER A 82 -4.96 0.16 8.94
C SER A 82 -3.46 0.21 9.30
N VAL A 83 -2.77 -0.92 9.32
CA VAL A 83 -1.33 -1.01 9.63
C VAL A 83 -0.45 -0.25 8.62
N LEU A 84 -0.88 -0.06 7.36
CA LEU A 84 -0.11 0.67 6.34
C LEU A 84 0.13 2.14 6.75
N GLY A 85 -0.87 2.80 7.35
CA GLY A 85 -0.68 4.16 7.85
C GLY A 85 0.42 4.21 8.91
N TYR A 86 0.41 3.29 9.86
CA TYR A 86 1.47 3.21 10.87
C TYR A 86 2.85 2.83 10.29
N ILE A 87 2.93 1.96 9.28
CA ILE A 87 4.19 1.65 8.59
C ILE A 87 4.78 2.93 7.99
N THR A 88 4.00 3.64 7.19
CA THR A 88 4.46 4.86 6.51
C THR A 88 4.85 5.98 7.49
N MET A 89 4.14 6.09 8.61
CA MET A 89 4.44 7.04 9.70
C MET A 89 5.83 6.83 10.32
N ASN A 90 6.30 5.58 10.39
CA ASN A 90 7.56 5.21 11.06
C ASN A 90 8.73 5.05 10.08
N CYS A 91 8.54 5.35 8.78
CA CYS A 91 9.62 5.39 7.80
C CYS A 91 10.60 6.54 8.06
N ALA A 92 11.81 6.45 7.51
CA ALA A 92 12.82 7.51 7.66
C ALA A 92 12.52 8.72 6.78
N THR A 93 12.06 8.47 5.55
CA THR A 93 11.83 9.50 4.53
C THR A 93 10.47 9.35 3.84
N LEU A 94 10.00 10.40 3.14
CA LEU A 94 8.81 10.30 2.28
C LEU A 94 8.99 9.27 1.16
N GLY A 95 10.19 9.15 0.58
CA GLY A 95 10.50 8.15 -0.43
C GLY A 95 10.35 6.73 0.11
N ASP A 96 10.83 6.49 1.34
CA ASP A 96 10.61 5.22 2.03
C ASP A 96 9.12 4.96 2.21
N ALA A 97 8.37 5.90 2.77
CA ALA A 97 6.93 5.77 2.97
C ALA A 97 6.20 5.44 1.66
N MET A 98 6.50 6.16 0.56
CA MET A 98 5.90 5.92 -0.76
C MET A 98 6.17 4.49 -1.26
N SER A 99 7.39 3.98 -1.09
CA SER A 99 7.74 2.62 -1.54
C SER A 99 7.02 1.51 -0.76
N ARG A 100 6.48 1.80 0.44
CA ARG A 100 5.70 0.84 1.25
C ARG A 100 4.21 0.84 0.93
N ILE A 101 3.72 1.76 0.09
CA ILE A 101 2.30 1.81 -0.31
C ILE A 101 1.92 0.53 -1.07
N MET A 102 2.55 0.24 -2.22
CA MET A 102 2.16 -0.87 -3.09
C MET A 102 2.27 -2.25 -2.42
N PRO A 103 3.32 -2.56 -1.62
CA PRO A 103 3.41 -3.84 -0.93
C PRO A 103 2.29 -4.09 0.08
N PHE A 104 1.74 -3.05 0.71
CA PHE A 104 0.81 -3.19 1.83
C PHE A 104 -0.61 -2.64 1.54
N GLU A 105 -0.88 -2.03 0.38
CA GLU A 105 -2.18 -1.43 0.06
C GLU A 105 -3.35 -2.42 0.12
N LYS A 106 -3.12 -3.70 -0.17
CA LYS A 106 -4.13 -4.76 -0.04
C LYS A 106 -4.67 -4.91 1.38
N LEU A 107 -3.92 -4.53 2.41
CA LEU A 107 -4.42 -4.55 3.78
C LEU A 107 -5.55 -3.55 3.98
N VAL A 108 -5.50 -2.43 3.24
CA VAL A 108 -6.52 -1.38 3.26
C VAL A 108 -7.78 -1.83 2.51
N GLY A 109 -7.63 -2.38 1.29
CA GLY A 109 -8.75 -2.86 0.49
C GLY A 109 -8.43 -3.02 -1.00
N ASP A 110 -9.42 -3.50 -1.76
CA ASP A 110 -9.37 -3.72 -3.21
C ASP A 110 -9.99 -2.57 -4.02
N MET A 111 -10.10 -1.37 -3.44
CA MET A 111 -10.74 -0.21 -4.08
C MET A 111 -9.96 0.31 -5.30
N GLY A 112 -8.66 0.04 -5.37
CA GLY A 112 -7.77 0.49 -6.43
C GLY A 112 -6.36 -0.06 -6.25
N VAL A 113 -5.47 0.32 -7.16
CA VAL A 113 -4.05 -0.04 -7.12
C VAL A 113 -3.17 1.18 -7.34
N SER A 114 -2.04 1.21 -6.66
CA SER A 114 -1.08 2.31 -6.72
C SER A 114 0.13 1.93 -7.56
N ARG A 115 0.69 2.88 -8.30
CA ARG A 115 2.00 2.74 -8.95
C ARG A 115 2.77 4.07 -8.88
N ALA A 116 4.09 3.98 -8.92
CA ALA A 116 4.97 5.14 -8.97
C ALA A 116 5.80 5.09 -10.25
N GLU A 117 5.84 6.19 -10.99
CA GLU A 117 6.61 6.32 -12.23
C GLU A 117 7.53 7.53 -12.13
N LEU A 118 8.82 7.35 -12.44
CA LEU A 118 9.77 8.46 -12.54
C LEU A 118 9.62 9.13 -13.91
N GLN A 119 9.34 10.43 -13.93
CA GLN A 119 9.27 11.24 -15.14
C GLN A 119 10.08 12.53 -14.95
N GLY A 120 11.26 12.58 -15.59
CA GLY A 120 12.19 13.71 -15.42
C GLY A 120 12.62 13.88 -13.97
N ASP A 121 12.36 15.05 -13.41
CA ASP A 121 12.63 15.47 -12.03
C ASP A 121 11.43 15.25 -11.08
N HIS A 122 10.42 14.48 -11.50
CA HIS A 122 9.22 14.20 -10.72
C HIS A 122 8.94 12.69 -10.61
N VAL A 123 8.29 12.31 -9.51
CA VAL A 123 7.62 11.00 -9.36
C VAL A 123 6.13 11.20 -9.48
N HIS A 124 5.52 10.47 -10.41
CA HIS A 124 4.08 10.40 -10.56
C HIS A 124 3.57 9.28 -9.64
N LEU A 125 2.95 9.66 -8.52
CA LEU A 125 2.28 8.71 -7.64
C LEU A 125 0.84 8.54 -8.12
N ILE A 126 0.59 7.46 -8.85
CA ILE A 126 -0.63 7.20 -9.62
C ILE A 126 -1.54 6.25 -8.83
N TRP A 127 -2.83 6.56 -8.78
CA TRP A 127 -3.85 5.66 -8.24
C TRP A 127 -4.89 5.31 -9.29
N THR A 128 -5.14 4.01 -9.48
CA THR A 128 -6.14 3.51 -10.42
C THR A 128 -7.30 2.89 -9.65
N CYS A 129 -8.46 3.56 -9.69
CA CYS A 129 -9.68 3.08 -9.06
C CYS A 129 -10.23 1.83 -9.78
N ARG A 130 -10.74 0.85 -9.03
CA ARG A 130 -11.42 -0.33 -9.59
C ARG A 130 -12.93 -0.16 -9.75
N HIS A 131 -13.52 0.83 -9.07
CA HIS A 131 -14.94 1.14 -9.19
C HIS A 131 -15.26 1.72 -10.58
N GLN A 132 -16.43 1.33 -11.10
CA GLN A 132 -16.86 1.66 -12.47
C GLN A 132 -17.91 2.77 -12.51
N ARG A 133 -18.64 3.03 -11.41
CA ARG A 133 -19.63 4.12 -11.36
C ARG A 133 -18.90 5.48 -11.39
N PRO A 134 -19.18 6.37 -12.36
CA PRO A 134 -18.42 7.61 -12.53
C PRO A 134 -18.36 8.51 -11.29
N ARG A 135 -19.50 8.72 -10.61
CA ARG A 135 -19.59 9.53 -9.37
C ARG A 135 -18.68 8.97 -8.27
N ILE A 136 -18.76 7.66 -8.04
CA ILE A 136 -18.00 6.95 -7.02
C ILE A 136 -16.51 6.97 -7.35
N ARG A 137 -16.16 6.66 -8.60
CA ARG A 137 -14.78 6.69 -9.10
C ARG A 137 -14.15 8.06 -8.86
N ARG A 138 -14.84 9.14 -9.25
CA ARG A 138 -14.40 10.53 -9.03
C ARG A 138 -14.10 10.78 -7.55
N HIS A 139 -15.10 10.62 -6.68
CA HIS A 139 -14.93 10.96 -5.27
C HIS A 139 -13.90 10.08 -4.55
N LEU A 140 -13.77 8.81 -4.95
CA LEU A 140 -12.71 7.96 -4.42
C LEU A 140 -11.32 8.41 -4.84
N VAL A 141 -11.12 8.74 -6.12
CA VAL A 141 -9.84 9.24 -6.64
C VAL A 141 -9.46 10.53 -5.91
N GLU A 142 -10.38 11.50 -5.87
CA GLU A 142 -10.18 12.78 -5.18
C GLU A 142 -9.83 12.55 -3.70
N ASN A 143 -10.55 11.65 -3.03
CA ASN A 143 -10.29 11.31 -1.64
C ASN A 143 -8.90 10.69 -1.44
N VAL A 144 -8.51 9.72 -2.26
CA VAL A 144 -7.23 9.01 -2.11
C VAL A 144 -6.07 9.96 -2.32
N LEU A 145 -6.07 10.74 -3.41
CA LEU A 145 -5.01 11.70 -3.69
C LEU A 145 -4.96 12.81 -2.62
N GLY A 146 -6.13 13.32 -2.21
CA GLY A 146 -6.21 14.30 -1.13
C GLY A 146 -5.70 13.74 0.20
N SER A 147 -6.01 12.49 0.52
CA SER A 147 -5.61 11.84 1.77
C SER A 147 -4.11 11.57 1.78
N TRP A 148 -3.52 11.15 0.64
CA TRP A 148 -2.08 11.01 0.49
C TRP A 148 -1.35 12.32 0.78
N LEU A 149 -1.79 13.44 0.18
CA LEU A 149 -1.16 14.73 0.41
C LEU A 149 -1.29 15.19 1.87
N GLN A 150 -2.50 15.16 2.42
CA GLN A 150 -2.75 15.59 3.81
C GLN A 150 -1.96 14.77 4.81
N TYR A 151 -1.88 13.46 4.58
CA TYR A 151 -1.10 12.57 5.43
C TYR A 151 0.42 12.81 5.29
N ALA A 152 0.92 12.95 4.06
CA ALA A 152 2.33 13.25 3.79
C ALA A 152 2.79 14.55 4.48
N ARG A 153 1.98 15.60 4.38
CA ARG A 153 2.20 16.87 5.10
C ARG A 153 2.32 16.67 6.61
N TRP A 154 1.43 15.86 7.18
CA TRP A 154 1.41 15.59 8.61
C TRP A 154 2.63 14.78 9.09
N ILE A 155 3.00 13.69 8.40
CA ILE A 155 4.15 12.85 8.80
C ILE A 155 5.51 13.52 8.57
N ALA A 156 5.63 14.45 7.61
CA ALA A 156 6.87 15.10 7.23
C ALA A 156 7.05 16.55 7.75
N ASP A 157 6.16 17.04 8.63
CA ASP A 157 6.18 18.43 9.11
C ASP A 157 6.20 19.52 8.06
N THR A 158 5.36 19.38 7.03
CA THR A 158 5.48 20.27 5.89
C THR A 158 4.14 20.76 5.38
N GLN A 159 4.18 21.92 4.74
CA GLN A 159 3.08 22.45 3.93
C GLN A 159 3.43 22.43 2.44
N LEU A 160 4.53 21.77 2.07
CA LEU A 160 4.90 21.62 0.66
C LEU A 160 3.77 20.96 -0.13
N SER A 161 3.66 21.38 -1.37
CA SER A 161 2.62 20.99 -2.31
C SER A 161 3.27 20.24 -3.46
N PRO A 162 2.59 19.25 -4.08
CA PRO A 162 3.11 18.63 -5.29
C PRO A 162 3.22 19.69 -6.39
N ALA A 163 3.99 19.39 -7.45
CA ALA A 163 4.10 20.30 -8.59
C ALA A 163 2.76 20.49 -9.30
N ALA A 164 1.92 19.45 -9.30
CA ALA A 164 0.56 19.46 -9.79
C ALA A 164 -0.22 18.25 -9.26
N VAL A 165 -1.54 18.29 -9.40
CA VAL A 165 -2.41 17.12 -9.32
C VAL A 165 -3.05 16.87 -10.68
N TRP A 166 -2.98 15.62 -11.14
CA TRP A 166 -3.66 15.18 -12.35
C TRP A 166 -4.90 14.40 -11.96
N LEU A 167 -6.02 14.67 -12.63
CA LEU A 167 -7.28 13.96 -12.47
C LEU A 167 -7.73 13.45 -13.84
N GLU A 168 -8.01 12.15 -13.92
CA GLU A 168 -8.46 11.49 -15.15
C GLU A 168 -9.82 12.00 -15.62
N HIS A 169 -10.70 12.33 -14.68
CA HIS A 169 -12.05 12.79 -14.99
C HIS A 169 -12.07 14.26 -15.42
N PRO A 170 -13.09 14.68 -16.19
CA PRO A 170 -13.29 16.09 -16.49
C PRO A 170 -13.62 16.90 -15.23
N GLN A 171 -13.43 18.23 -15.31
CA GLN A 171 -13.89 19.12 -14.25
C GLN A 171 -15.42 18.99 -14.08
N PRO A 172 -15.90 18.70 -12.86
CA PRO A 172 -17.34 18.60 -12.58
C PRO A 172 -18.03 19.95 -12.71
N ALA A 173 -19.19 19.96 -13.38
CA ALA A 173 -19.91 21.19 -13.72
C ALA A 173 -20.40 22.00 -12.51
N ASP A 174 -20.59 21.36 -11.36
CA ASP A 174 -21.05 21.92 -10.09
C ASP A 174 -19.90 22.34 -9.17
N THR A 175 -18.67 22.44 -9.69
CA THR A 175 -17.47 22.78 -8.93
C THR A 175 -16.62 23.84 -9.63
N GLN A 176 -15.77 24.51 -8.84
CA GLN A 176 -14.81 25.49 -9.32
C GLN A 176 -13.38 24.96 -9.18
N LEU A 177 -12.54 25.13 -10.20
CA LEU A 177 -11.12 24.76 -10.18
C LEU A 177 -10.40 25.30 -8.92
N ALA A 178 -10.68 26.55 -8.53
CA ALA A 178 -10.10 27.18 -7.35
C ALA A 178 -10.34 26.40 -6.05
N GLN A 179 -11.45 25.65 -5.92
CA GLN A 179 -11.70 24.82 -4.74
C GLN A 179 -10.73 23.64 -4.65
N TYR A 180 -10.36 23.07 -5.80
CA TYR A 180 -9.36 22.01 -5.89
C TYR A 180 -7.96 22.56 -5.64
N GLU A 181 -7.59 23.66 -6.30
CA GLU A 181 -6.29 24.30 -6.12
C GLU A 181 -6.09 24.79 -4.68
N GLN A 182 -7.14 25.30 -4.02
CA GLN A 182 -7.08 25.67 -2.60
C GLN A 182 -6.90 24.46 -1.68
N PHE A 183 -7.46 23.30 -2.04
CA PHE A 183 -7.27 22.08 -1.26
C PHE A 183 -5.83 21.56 -1.38
N PHE A 184 -5.35 21.42 -2.61
CA PHE A 184 -4.05 20.80 -2.90
C PHE A 184 -2.88 21.80 -2.76
N ASP A 185 -3.16 23.09 -2.81
CA ASP A 185 -2.19 24.20 -2.83
C ASP A 185 -1.19 24.09 -3.99
N CYS A 186 -1.69 23.68 -5.15
CA CYS A 186 -0.94 23.58 -6.42
C CYS A 186 -1.92 23.54 -7.61
N PRO A 187 -1.42 23.66 -8.86
CA PRO A 187 -2.25 23.51 -10.05
C PRO A 187 -2.93 22.14 -10.12
N VAL A 188 -4.21 22.14 -10.48
CA VAL A 188 -5.00 20.90 -10.68
C VAL A 188 -5.43 20.82 -12.15
N LEU A 189 -5.05 19.73 -12.81
CA LEU A 189 -5.33 19.49 -14.22
C LEU A 189 -6.32 18.34 -14.36
N PHE A 190 -7.45 18.60 -15.00
CA PHE A 190 -8.46 17.62 -15.36
C PHE A 190 -8.20 17.03 -16.75
N ASP A 191 -8.95 15.98 -17.12
CA ASP A 191 -8.86 15.31 -18.41
C ASP A 191 -7.44 14.79 -18.72
N GLN A 192 -6.72 14.34 -17.68
CA GLN A 192 -5.38 13.77 -17.79
C GLN A 192 -5.44 12.26 -18.07
N PRO A 193 -4.38 11.63 -18.59
CA PRO A 193 -4.40 10.19 -18.92
C PRO A 193 -4.56 9.26 -17.70
N TYR A 194 -4.32 9.76 -16.49
CA TYR A 194 -4.49 9.06 -15.22
C TYR A 194 -4.55 10.05 -14.06
N SER A 195 -4.98 9.58 -12.89
CA SER A 195 -5.04 10.39 -11.67
C SER A 195 -3.78 10.20 -10.81
N ALA A 196 -3.09 11.30 -10.49
CA ALA A 196 -1.80 11.24 -9.80
C ALA A 196 -1.45 12.51 -9.00
N LEU A 197 -0.62 12.34 -7.98
CA LEU A 197 0.18 13.43 -7.41
C LEU A 197 1.51 13.50 -8.16
N ILE A 198 1.86 14.69 -8.67
CA ILE A 198 3.13 14.93 -9.35
C ILE A 198 4.13 15.46 -8.32
N VAL A 199 4.96 14.57 -7.78
CA VAL A 199 5.80 14.85 -6.61
C VAL A 199 7.22 15.21 -7.07
N PRO A 200 7.76 16.40 -6.73
CA PRO A 200 9.16 16.73 -7.00
C PRO A 200 10.12 15.70 -6.39
N LEU A 201 11.10 15.22 -7.16
CA LEU A 201 12.03 14.18 -6.72
C LEU A 201 12.79 14.53 -5.41
N PRO A 202 13.21 15.80 -5.16
CA PRO A 202 13.83 16.16 -3.89
C PRO A 202 12.96 15.88 -2.66
N TYR A 203 11.63 15.82 -2.81
CA TYR A 203 10.73 15.59 -1.67
C TYR A 203 10.84 14.17 -1.14
N LEU A 204 11.34 13.22 -1.93
CA LEU A 204 11.57 11.85 -1.45
C LEU A 204 12.57 11.79 -0.30
N GLN A 205 13.45 12.79 -0.16
CA GLN A 205 14.45 12.88 0.91
C GLN A 205 13.95 13.60 2.15
N LEU A 206 12.70 14.08 2.18
CA LEU A 206 12.16 14.76 3.35
C LEU A 206 12.06 13.77 4.53
N PRO A 207 12.67 14.10 5.68
CA PRO A 207 12.64 13.23 6.85
C PRO A 207 11.26 13.21 7.49
N LEU A 208 10.87 12.06 8.06
CA LEU A 208 9.61 11.94 8.80
C LEU A 208 9.80 12.16 10.29
N ARG A 209 8.82 12.80 10.91
CA ARG A 209 8.87 13.20 12.34
C ARG A 209 8.96 12.02 13.31
N GLN A 210 8.43 10.87 12.92
CA GLN A 210 8.25 9.70 13.79
C GLN A 210 9.04 8.49 13.30
N ALA A 211 10.13 8.71 12.57
CA ALA A 211 10.99 7.64 12.10
C ALA A 211 11.46 6.75 13.27
N ASP A 212 11.05 5.49 13.25
CA ASP A 212 11.44 4.47 14.23
C ASP A 212 11.66 3.15 13.49
N ALA A 213 12.93 2.85 13.22
CA ALA A 213 13.31 1.66 12.46
C ALA A 213 12.96 0.34 13.19
N GLN A 214 12.88 0.34 14.53
CA GLN A 214 12.54 -0.87 15.28
C GLN A 214 11.02 -1.12 15.25
N LEU A 215 10.24 -0.08 15.48
CA LEU A 215 8.78 -0.16 15.39
C LEU A 215 8.34 -0.44 13.95
N LEU A 216 8.96 0.21 12.96
CA LEU A 216 8.72 -0.05 11.54
C LEU A 216 8.87 -1.53 11.20
N ARG A 217 9.97 -2.17 11.62
CA ARG A 217 10.15 -3.62 11.43
C ARG A 217 9.00 -4.39 12.04
N THR A 218 8.67 -4.15 13.31
CA THR A 218 7.55 -4.84 13.99
C THR A 218 6.22 -4.71 13.24
N LEU A 219 5.92 -3.51 12.73
CA LEU A 219 4.71 -3.23 11.96
C LEU A 219 4.71 -3.94 10.61
N GLU A 220 5.82 -3.92 9.88
CA GLU A 220 5.98 -4.63 8.61
C GLU A 220 5.82 -6.15 8.81
N GLU A 221 6.38 -6.70 9.89
CA GLU A 221 6.23 -8.12 10.22
C GLU A 221 4.79 -8.50 10.53
N HIS A 222 4.09 -7.67 11.30
CA HIS A 222 2.67 -7.86 11.57
C HIS A 222 1.83 -7.76 10.29
N ALA A 223 2.09 -6.77 9.45
CA ALA A 223 1.42 -6.57 8.18
C ALA A 223 1.59 -7.77 7.24
N LEU A 224 2.80 -8.32 7.16
CA LEU A 224 3.08 -9.54 6.39
C LEU A 224 2.29 -10.75 6.92
N GLY A 225 2.13 -10.87 8.24
CA GLY A 225 1.27 -11.87 8.86
C GLY A 225 -0.20 -11.71 8.48
N LEU A 226 -0.73 -10.49 8.54
CA LEU A 226 -2.10 -10.18 8.09
C LEU A 226 -2.29 -10.44 6.60
N MET A 227 -1.29 -10.17 5.76
CA MET A 227 -1.36 -10.47 4.33
C MET A 227 -1.37 -11.97 4.04
N ALA A 228 -0.76 -12.79 4.90
CA ALA A 228 -0.75 -14.24 4.74
C ALA A 228 -2.13 -14.87 4.94
N THR A 229 -3.01 -14.23 5.72
CA THR A 229 -4.37 -14.70 6.00
C THR A 229 -5.41 -14.21 4.99
N LEU A 230 -5.03 -13.37 4.02
CA LEU A 230 -5.94 -12.90 2.97
C LEU A 230 -6.27 -14.04 1.99
N GLU A 231 -7.57 -14.36 1.87
CA GLU A 231 -8.07 -15.47 1.06
C GLU A 231 -7.85 -15.26 -0.46
N ASP A 232 -7.74 -14.02 -0.93
CA ASP A 232 -7.50 -13.63 -2.33
C ASP A 232 -6.00 -13.51 -2.71
N ALA A 233 -5.08 -13.83 -1.80
CA ALA A 233 -3.68 -13.98 -2.17
C ALA A 233 -3.54 -15.22 -3.08
N SER A 234 -2.89 -15.05 -4.24
CA SER A 234 -2.57 -16.19 -5.11
C SER A 234 -1.85 -17.25 -4.27
N LEU A 235 -2.01 -18.53 -4.64
CA LEU A 235 -1.33 -19.61 -3.93
C LEU A 235 0.18 -19.34 -3.81
N GLU A 236 0.76 -18.76 -4.87
CA GLU A 236 2.13 -18.26 -4.89
C GLU A 236 2.42 -17.26 -3.77
N GLN A 237 1.61 -16.21 -3.64
CA GLN A 237 1.79 -15.18 -2.63
C GLN A 237 1.61 -15.72 -1.21
N ARG A 238 0.64 -16.63 -1.00
CA ARG A 238 0.44 -17.28 0.30
C ARG A 238 1.65 -18.12 0.69
N VAL A 239 2.19 -18.90 -0.26
CA VAL A 239 3.41 -19.69 -0.08
C VAL A 239 4.61 -18.79 0.20
N LYS A 240 4.77 -17.70 -0.57
CA LYS A 240 5.83 -16.69 -0.38
C LYS A 240 5.78 -16.07 1.02
N ASN A 241 4.59 -15.77 1.54
CA ASN A 241 4.42 -15.18 2.87
C ASN A 241 4.78 -16.17 4.00
N ILE A 242 4.35 -17.43 3.89
CA ILE A 242 4.71 -18.48 4.86
C ILE A 242 6.22 -18.71 4.86
N LEU A 243 6.84 -18.76 3.67
CA LEU A 243 8.29 -18.88 3.55
C LEU A 243 9.04 -17.72 4.22
N ARG A 244 8.50 -16.50 4.13
CA ARG A 244 9.09 -15.31 4.76
C ARG A 244 9.06 -15.40 6.29
N GLN A 245 8.02 -15.98 6.88
CA GLN A 245 7.94 -16.22 8.32
C GLN A 245 8.92 -17.32 8.75
N LEU A 246 8.89 -18.47 8.07
CA LEU A 246 9.73 -19.61 8.41
C LEU A 246 11.22 -19.32 8.23
N LEU A 247 11.62 -18.50 7.24
CA LEU A 247 13.02 -18.08 7.05
C LEU A 247 13.61 -17.38 8.29
N LYS A 248 12.78 -16.73 9.12
CA LYS A 248 13.24 -16.11 10.37
C LYS A 248 13.57 -17.13 11.45
N GLU A 249 12.88 -18.27 11.42
CA GLU A 249 13.07 -19.38 12.35
C GLU A 249 14.13 -20.38 11.87
N GLY A 250 14.54 -20.27 10.60
CA GLY A 250 15.57 -21.11 9.98
C GLY A 250 15.20 -21.51 8.56
N LEU A 251 15.87 -22.53 8.02
CA LEU A 251 15.64 -22.96 6.64
C LEU A 251 14.26 -23.65 6.51
N PRO A 252 13.30 -23.10 5.74
CA PRO A 252 11.96 -23.67 5.67
C PRO A 252 11.96 -25.03 4.98
N ARG A 253 11.47 -26.06 5.66
CA ARG A 253 11.17 -27.36 5.07
C ARG A 253 9.86 -27.27 4.28
N LYS A 254 9.76 -27.99 3.16
CA LYS A 254 8.56 -27.99 2.30
C LYS A 254 7.33 -28.50 3.03
N GLU A 255 7.56 -29.40 3.99
CA GLU A 255 6.57 -30.00 4.87
C GLU A 255 5.91 -28.95 5.76
N GLN A 256 6.71 -28.04 6.36
CA GLN A 256 6.20 -26.96 7.21
C GLN A 256 5.29 -26.02 6.43
N VAL A 257 5.62 -25.72 5.18
CA VAL A 257 4.75 -24.89 4.33
C VAL A 257 3.45 -25.62 4.01
N ALA A 258 3.50 -26.91 3.67
CA ALA A 258 2.30 -27.69 3.35
C ALA A 258 1.35 -27.86 4.55
N GLU A 259 1.90 -28.00 5.77
CA GLU A 259 1.15 -28.04 7.03
C GLU A 259 0.33 -26.77 7.25
N GLN A 260 0.89 -25.60 6.95
CA GLN A 260 0.18 -24.31 7.05
C GLN A 260 -1.03 -24.21 6.11
N PHE A 261 -1.06 -24.99 5.03
CA PHE A 261 -2.19 -25.09 4.11
C PHE A 261 -3.12 -26.28 4.42
N ALA A 262 -2.84 -27.08 5.44
CA ALA A 262 -3.54 -28.33 5.76
C ALA A 262 -3.63 -29.31 4.56
N VAL A 263 -2.57 -29.36 3.73
CA VAL A 263 -2.47 -30.28 2.58
C VAL A 263 -1.16 -31.07 2.60
N SER A 264 -1.08 -32.13 1.81
CA SER A 264 0.20 -32.82 1.59
C SER A 264 1.14 -32.01 0.68
N VAL A 265 2.45 -32.21 0.83
CA VAL A 265 3.48 -31.59 -0.04
C VAL A 265 3.20 -31.85 -1.52
N ARG A 266 2.75 -33.07 -1.86
CA ARG A 266 2.38 -33.44 -3.24
C ARG A 266 1.21 -32.61 -3.77
N THR A 267 0.20 -32.36 -2.93
CA THR A 267 -0.95 -31.52 -3.30
C THR A 267 -0.52 -30.07 -3.50
N LEU A 268 0.30 -29.52 -2.59
CA LEU A 268 0.82 -28.16 -2.71
C LEU A 268 1.65 -27.98 -3.99
N GLN A 269 2.57 -28.91 -4.29
CA GLN A 269 3.36 -28.88 -5.52
C GLN A 269 2.51 -28.95 -6.79
N ARG A 270 1.49 -29.80 -6.81
CA ARG A 270 0.55 -29.89 -7.94
C ARG A 270 -0.20 -28.58 -8.15
N GLN A 271 -0.71 -27.97 -7.09
CA GLN A 271 -1.43 -26.70 -7.18
C GLN A 271 -0.51 -25.55 -7.63
N LEU A 272 0.73 -25.50 -7.14
CA LEU A 272 1.73 -24.53 -7.59
C LEU A 272 2.04 -24.68 -9.07
N HIS A 273 2.20 -25.92 -9.54
CA HIS A 273 2.46 -26.20 -10.94
C HIS A 273 1.28 -25.80 -11.85
N GLN A 274 0.04 -26.04 -11.39
CA GLN A 274 -1.17 -25.56 -12.06
C GLN A 274 -1.24 -24.03 -12.12
N ALA A 275 -0.69 -23.33 -11.12
CA ALA A 275 -0.55 -21.88 -11.09
C ALA A 275 0.67 -21.36 -11.89
N GLY A 276 1.39 -22.22 -12.62
CA GLY A 276 2.52 -21.82 -13.46
C GLY A 276 3.82 -21.53 -12.71
N THR A 277 3.93 -21.93 -11.44
CA THR A 277 5.11 -21.67 -10.61
C THR A 277 5.59 -22.94 -9.88
N THR A 278 6.68 -22.84 -9.12
CA THR A 278 7.19 -23.94 -8.27
C THR A 278 7.62 -23.40 -6.92
N TYR A 279 7.64 -24.27 -5.91
CA TYR A 279 8.16 -23.91 -4.57
C TYR A 279 9.57 -23.31 -4.64
N GLN A 280 10.44 -23.89 -5.48
CA GLN A 280 11.83 -23.45 -5.62
C GLN A 280 11.89 -22.05 -6.25
N GLN A 281 11.07 -21.81 -7.28
CA GLN A 281 10.95 -20.49 -7.91
C GLN A 281 10.56 -19.43 -6.89
N ILE A 282 9.50 -19.69 -6.11
CA ILE A 282 9.00 -18.76 -5.08
C ILE A 282 10.04 -18.49 -4.00
N LEU A 283 10.73 -19.54 -3.54
CA LEU A 283 11.78 -19.42 -2.53
C LEU A 283 12.96 -18.60 -3.06
N ASP A 284 13.37 -18.81 -4.30
CA ASP A 284 14.47 -18.08 -4.91
C ASP A 284 14.10 -16.61 -5.19
N ASP A 285 12.86 -16.34 -5.60
CA ASP A 285 12.32 -14.98 -5.78
C ASP A 285 12.26 -14.23 -4.44
N LEU A 286 11.79 -14.89 -3.38
CA LEU A 286 11.78 -14.33 -2.03
C LEU A 286 13.19 -14.07 -1.50
N ARG A 287 14.12 -15.02 -1.68
CA ARG A 287 15.52 -14.85 -1.27
C ARG A 287 16.17 -13.68 -1.98
N GLN A 288 15.87 -13.50 -3.26
CA GLN A 288 16.38 -12.37 -4.04
C GLN A 288 15.85 -11.03 -3.51
N GLU A 289 14.53 -10.93 -3.29
CA GLU A 289 13.87 -9.74 -2.75
C GLU A 289 14.44 -9.35 -1.37
N LEU A 290 14.58 -10.33 -0.47
CA LEU A 290 15.16 -10.11 0.86
C LEU A 290 16.65 -9.78 0.81
N ALA A 291 17.41 -10.41 -0.09
CA ALA A 291 18.84 -10.11 -0.27
C ALA A 291 19.04 -8.65 -0.65
N GLU A 292 18.29 -8.16 -1.63
CA GLU A 292 18.35 -6.76 -2.07
C GLU A 292 17.94 -5.83 -0.93
N HIS A 293 16.86 -6.15 -0.22
CA HIS A 293 16.43 -5.38 0.93
C HIS A 293 17.54 -5.27 1.99
N TYR A 294 18.17 -6.38 2.40
CA TYR A 294 19.24 -6.34 3.39
C TYR A 294 20.52 -5.67 2.89
N LEU A 295 20.86 -5.81 1.60
CA LEU A 295 22.04 -5.16 1.02
C LEU A 295 21.90 -3.64 1.03
N LEU A 296 20.68 -3.12 0.83
CA LEU A 296 20.40 -1.68 0.76
C LEU A 296 20.11 -1.07 2.14
N ASN A 297 19.36 -1.78 2.99
CA ASN A 297 18.77 -1.21 4.20
C ASN A 297 19.43 -1.68 5.51
N SER A 298 20.57 -2.38 5.45
CA SER A 298 21.26 -2.85 6.65
C SER A 298 22.79 -2.78 6.55
N ALA A 299 23.46 -2.74 7.70
CA ALA A 299 24.90 -2.88 7.82
C ALA A 299 25.37 -4.35 7.93
N LEU A 300 24.47 -5.32 7.76
CA LEU A 300 24.81 -6.74 7.96
C LEU A 300 25.94 -7.18 7.02
N PRO A 301 26.93 -7.93 7.52
CA PRO A 301 27.90 -8.62 6.67
C PRO A 301 27.20 -9.49 5.62
N ILE A 302 27.75 -9.53 4.41
CA ILE A 302 27.17 -10.31 3.29
C ILE A 302 27.05 -11.80 3.65
N GLN A 303 27.99 -12.30 4.47
CA GLN A 303 27.99 -13.66 4.98
C GLN A 303 26.80 -13.93 5.91
N ASP A 304 26.46 -12.97 6.78
CA ASP A 304 25.32 -13.08 7.69
C ASP A 304 24.01 -13.00 6.92
N ILE A 305 23.93 -12.14 5.90
CA ILE A 305 22.79 -12.10 4.97
C ILE A 305 22.61 -13.46 4.28
N ALA A 306 23.68 -14.07 3.79
CA ALA A 306 23.62 -15.40 3.17
C ALA A 306 23.08 -16.44 4.15
N GLN A 307 23.51 -16.41 5.42
CA GLN A 307 23.03 -17.31 6.46
C GLN A 307 21.56 -17.07 6.80
N TYR A 308 21.13 -15.82 6.97
CA TYR A 308 19.72 -15.46 7.22
C TYR A 308 18.78 -15.90 6.11
N LEU A 309 19.25 -15.86 4.85
CA LEU A 309 18.48 -16.32 3.71
C LEU A 309 18.53 -17.84 3.52
N GLY A 310 19.21 -18.55 4.41
CA GLY A 310 19.30 -20.01 4.41
C GLY A 310 20.22 -20.55 3.32
N PHE A 311 21.31 -19.86 2.98
CA PHE A 311 22.37 -20.44 2.17
C PHE A 311 23.36 -21.17 3.08
N THR A 312 23.60 -22.46 2.80
CA THR A 312 24.61 -23.27 3.52
C THR A 312 26.02 -22.74 3.31
N GLU A 313 26.28 -22.11 2.16
CA GLU A 313 27.59 -21.55 1.82
C GLU A 313 27.45 -20.14 1.20
N PRO A 314 28.27 -19.17 1.63
CA PRO A 314 28.28 -17.82 1.05
C PRO A 314 28.55 -17.80 -0.46
N ARG A 315 29.34 -18.75 -0.97
CA ARG A 315 29.60 -18.87 -2.41
C ARG A 315 28.35 -19.18 -3.21
N SER A 316 27.43 -19.97 -2.65
CA SER A 316 26.14 -20.28 -3.26
C SER A 316 25.26 -19.03 -3.36
N PHE A 317 25.22 -18.23 -2.29
CA PHE A 317 24.53 -16.94 -2.28
C PHE A 317 25.08 -15.99 -3.35
N HIS A 318 26.39 -15.80 -3.41
CA HIS A 318 27.04 -14.94 -4.40
C HIS A 318 26.69 -15.33 -5.84
N ARG A 319 26.71 -16.63 -6.16
CA ARG A 319 26.37 -17.14 -7.49
C ARG A 319 24.91 -16.91 -7.83
N THR A 320 23.99 -17.25 -6.91
CA THR A 320 22.54 -17.08 -7.13
C THR A 320 22.18 -15.62 -7.30
N PHE A 321 22.70 -14.74 -6.44
CA PHE A 321 22.46 -13.30 -6.53
C PHE A 321 22.99 -12.73 -7.85
N LYS A 322 24.25 -13.05 -8.20
CA LYS A 322 24.85 -12.60 -9.48
C LYS A 322 24.09 -13.11 -10.70
N SER A 323 23.61 -14.34 -10.68
CA SER A 323 22.84 -14.89 -11.80
C SER A 323 21.53 -14.12 -12.04
N ARG A 324 20.91 -13.56 -11.00
CA ARG A 324 19.64 -12.84 -11.09
C ARG A 324 19.81 -11.34 -11.32
N ARG A 325 20.83 -10.71 -10.71
CA ARG A 325 21.09 -9.26 -10.81
C ARG A 325 22.19 -8.86 -11.78
N GLY A 326 22.92 -9.82 -12.34
CA GLY A 326 24.06 -9.58 -13.22
C GLY A 326 25.36 -9.20 -12.50
N MET A 327 25.29 -8.80 -11.23
CA MET A 327 26.43 -8.34 -10.44
C MET A 327 26.49 -9.01 -9.05
N PRO A 328 27.69 -9.14 -8.43
CA PRO A 328 27.83 -9.67 -7.08
C PRO A 328 27.16 -8.80 -6.00
N PRO A 329 26.73 -9.39 -4.87
CA PRO A 329 26.09 -8.68 -3.75
C PRO A 329 26.84 -7.45 -3.24
N GLY A 330 28.19 -7.53 -3.15
CA GLY A 330 29.02 -6.43 -2.66
C GLY A 330 29.06 -5.24 -3.61
N GLU A 331 29.13 -5.49 -4.91
CA GLU A 331 29.07 -4.47 -5.95
C GLU A 331 27.68 -3.83 -5.99
N PHE A 332 26.63 -4.65 -5.90
CA PHE A 332 25.25 -4.19 -5.79
C PHE A 332 25.06 -3.24 -4.59
N ARG A 333 25.58 -3.61 -3.41
CA ARG A 333 25.54 -2.76 -2.22
C ARG A 333 26.25 -1.43 -2.45
N GLN A 334 27.45 -1.43 -3.02
CA GLN A 334 28.22 -0.19 -3.24
C GLN A 334 27.56 0.73 -4.27
N MET A 335 26.99 0.15 -5.33
CA MET A 335 26.40 0.92 -6.43
C MET A 335 25.04 1.55 -6.07
N HIS A 336 24.27 0.90 -5.20
CA HIS A 336 22.88 1.27 -4.93
C HIS A 336 22.62 1.78 -3.51
N ARG A 337 23.58 1.67 -2.59
CA ARG A 337 23.49 2.33 -1.29
C ARG A 337 23.97 3.77 -1.45
N THR A 338 23.09 4.73 -1.20
CA THR A 338 23.50 6.13 -1.05
C THR A 338 24.56 6.21 0.05
N PRO A 339 25.70 6.89 -0.17
CA PRO A 339 26.70 7.06 0.87
C PRO A 339 26.11 7.98 1.95
N ASP A 340 25.66 7.39 3.05
CA ASP A 340 25.47 8.15 4.29
C ASP A 340 26.82 8.28 4.99
N GLU A 341 27.09 9.53 5.36
CA GLU A 341 28.22 10.06 6.08
C GLU A 341 28.53 9.25 7.34
N ALA A 342 29.83 9.06 7.59
CA ALA A 342 30.38 8.33 8.72
C ALA A 342 30.04 8.95 10.08
#